data_AF-A0A2K9NRY8-F1
#
_entry.id   AF-A0A2K9NRY8-F1
#
_cell.length_a   1.000
_cell.length_b   1.000
_cell.length_c   1.000
_cell.angle_alpha   90.00
_cell.angle_beta   90.00
_cell.angle_gamma   90.00
#
_symmetry.space_group_name_H-M   'P 1'
#
loop_
_entity.id
_entity.type
_entity.pdbx_description
1 polymer ?
#
loop_
_entity_poly.entity_id
_entity_poly.type
_entity_poly.pdbx_seq_one_letter_code
_entity_poly.pdbx_strand_id
1 'polypeptide(L)'
;MMNKEDFKQTLIKQYSEVIEEIIVESESVYRSQLDFNELDYRVRSLIQAARVDGLEEGIIWDILERRVPDYYNFAMRASYGTKIAA
;
A
#
# COMPACT_ATOMS: atom_id res chain seq x y z
N MET A 1 -23.22 11.25 -16.97
CA MET A 1 -23.02 10.13 -16.03
C MET A 1 -21.57 9.70 -16.17
N MET A 2 -20.79 9.71 -15.09
CA MET A 2 -19.43 9.18 -15.10
C MET A 2 -19.51 7.66 -15.33
N ASN A 3 -18.71 7.12 -16.25
CA ASN A 3 -18.68 5.68 -16.48
C ASN A 3 -18.08 4.99 -15.24
N LYS A 4 -18.50 3.76 -14.94
CA LYS A 4 -17.96 2.97 -13.83
C LYS A 4 -16.45 2.79 -13.95
N GLU A 5 -15.95 2.66 -15.18
CA GLU A 5 -14.52 2.57 -15.46
C GLU A 5 -13.78 3.86 -15.11
N ASP A 6 -14.32 5.02 -15.53
CA ASP A 6 -13.73 6.33 -15.21
C ASP A 6 -13.65 6.55 -13.69
N PHE A 7 -14.67 6.09 -12.95
CA PHE A 7 -14.70 6.16 -11.50
C PHE A 7 -13.61 5.28 -10.87
N LYS A 8 -13.46 4.04 -11.35
CA LYS A 8 -12.39 3.14 -10.89
C LYS A 8 -11.01 3.73 -11.14
N GLN A 9 -10.75 4.29 -12.33
CA GLN A 9 -9.48 4.94 -12.64
C GLN A 9 -9.21 6.16 -11.75
N THR A 10 -10.25 6.94 -11.45
CA THR A 10 -10.14 8.08 -10.52
C THR A 10 -9.76 7.61 -9.12
N LEU A 11 -10.41 6.56 -8.63
CA LEU A 11 -10.11 5.98 -7.32
C LEU A 11 -8.68 5.43 -7.26
N ILE A 12 -8.24 4.71 -8.30
CA ILE A 12 -6.85 4.22 -8.41
C ILE A 12 -5.85 5.37 -8.34
N LYS A 13 -6.12 6.47 -9.04
CA LYS A 13 -5.26 7.65 -9.02
C LYS A 13 -5.17 8.26 -7.61
N GLN A 14 -6.30 8.40 -6.92
CA GLN A 14 -6.34 8.92 -5.55
C GLN A 14 -5.54 8.04 -4.60
N TYR A 15 -5.74 6.72 -4.65
CA TYR A 15 -4.96 5.78 -3.83
C TYR A 15 -3.47 5.78 -4.19
N SER A 16 -3.11 5.97 -5.47
CA SER A 16 -1.71 6.11 -5.87
C SER A 16 -1.06 7.34 -5.23
N GLU A 17 -1.76 8.48 -5.20
CA GLU A 17 -1.28 9.71 -4.55
C GLU A 17 -1.09 9.51 -3.04
N VAL A 18 -2.06 8.88 -2.38
CA VAL A 18 -1.96 8.54 -0.94
C VAL A 18 -0.81 7.56 -0.67
N ILE A 19 -0.57 6.59 -1.57
CA ILE A 19 0.56 5.67 -1.43
C ILE A 19 1.90 6.42 -1.47
N GLU A 20 2.07 7.40 -2.36
CA GLU A 20 3.28 8.23 -2.37
C GLU A 20 3.45 9.01 -1.07
N GLU A 21 2.37 9.60 -0.55
CA GLU A 21 2.40 10.34 0.71
C GLU A 21 2.84 9.45 1.87
N ILE A 22 2.26 8.25 2.02
CA ILE A 22 2.64 7.35 3.13
C ILE A 22 4.08 6.85 2.99
N ILE A 23 4.59 6.68 1.77
CA ILE A 23 5.99 6.29 1.55
C ILE A 23 6.90 7.41 2.06
N VAL A 24 6.67 8.65 1.60
CA VAL A 24 7.46 9.82 2.01
C VAL A 24 7.38 10.05 3.51
N GLU A 25 6.21 9.93 4.11
CA GLU A 25 6.03 10.10 5.56
C GLU A 25 6.66 8.97 6.39
N SER A 26 6.89 7.80 5.79
CA SER A 26 7.58 6.68 6.42
C SER A 26 9.10 6.74 6.23
N GLU A 27 9.62 7.68 5.43
CA GLU A 27 11.05 7.94 5.33
C GLU A 27 11.54 8.71 6.55
N SER A 28 12.56 8.18 7.23
CA SER A 28 13.15 8.90 8.36
C SER A 28 13.77 10.22 7.91
N VAL A 29 13.30 11.34 8.49
CA VAL A 29 13.82 12.71 8.31
C VAL A 29 15.35 12.79 8.45
N TYR A 30 15.97 11.87 9.18
CA TYR A 30 17.40 11.92 9.52
C TYR A 30 18.26 10.78 8.95
N ARG A 31 17.69 9.75 8.33
CA ARG A 31 18.46 8.54 7.95
C ARG A 31 18.32 8.07 6.52
N SER A 32 17.50 8.72 5.68
CA SER A 32 17.26 8.28 4.29
C SER A 32 16.86 6.80 4.18
N GLN A 33 16.32 6.25 5.28
CA GLN A 33 15.90 4.86 5.39
C GLN A 33 14.40 4.86 5.67
N LEU A 34 13.69 4.06 4.88
CA LEU A 34 12.26 3.84 5.01
C LEU A 34 12.02 2.94 6.23
N ASP A 35 11.17 3.39 7.15
CA ASP A 35 10.73 2.56 8.27
C ASP A 35 9.63 1.60 7.79
N PHE A 36 10.00 0.35 7.56
CA PHE A 36 9.08 -0.66 7.05
C PHE A 36 7.97 -1.02 8.04
N ASN A 37 8.16 -0.85 9.35
CA ASN A 37 7.11 -1.15 10.32
C ASN A 37 6.05 -0.03 10.32
N GLU A 38 6.50 1.23 10.27
CA GLU A 38 5.61 2.38 10.13
C GLU A 38 4.84 2.32 8.80
N LEU A 39 5.54 2.00 7.70
CA LEU A 39 4.92 1.83 6.40
C LEU A 39 3.90 0.68 6.40
N ASP A 40 4.22 -0.46 7.02
CA ASP A 40 3.29 -1.60 7.12
C ASP A 40 2.02 -1.25 7.87
N TYR A 41 2.14 -0.52 8.98
CA TYR A 41 0.99 -0.07 9.75
C TYR A 41 0.04 0.81 8.92
N ARG A 42 0.61 1.75 8.15
CA ARG A 42 -0.15 2.66 7.29
C ARG A 42 -0.77 1.96 6.08
N VAL A 43 -0.02 1.08 5.42
CA VAL A 43 -0.50 0.28 4.28
C VAL A 43 -1.67 -0.61 4.69
N ARG A 44 -1.62 -1.25 5.86
CA ARG A 44 -2.76 -2.04 6.38
C ARG A 44 -4.02 -1.20 6.56
N SER A 45 -3.88 0.02 7.06
CA SER A 45 -4.99 0.96 7.22
C SER A 45 -5.54 1.40 5.85
N LEU A 46 -4.65 1.66 4.89
CA LEU A 46 -5.03 2.01 3.51
C LEU A 46 -5.80 0.89 2.82
N ILE A 47 -5.36 -0.38 2.97
CA ILE A 47 -6.05 -1.55 2.40
C ILE A 47 -7.47 -1.69 2.96
N GLN A 48 -7.67 -1.42 4.25
CA GLN A 48 -9.00 -1.43 4.85
C GLN A 48 -9.90 -0.35 4.25
N ALA A 49 -9.38 0.87 4.07
CA ALA A 49 -10.12 1.95 3.41
C ALA A 49 -10.45 1.59 1.95
N ALA A 50 -9.48 1.09 1.19
CA ALA A 50 -9.64 0.67 -0.20
C ALA A 50 -10.79 -0.33 -0.35
N ARG A 51 -10.88 -1.30 0.56
CA ARG A 51 -11.94 -2.30 0.57
C ARG A 51 -13.32 -1.70 0.81
N VAL A 52 -13.44 -0.68 1.67
CA VAL A 52 -14.70 0.03 1.93
C VAL A 52 -15.13 0.82 0.68
N ASP A 53 -14.18 1.42 -0.03
CA ASP A 53 -14.43 2.15 -1.28
C ASP A 53 -14.67 1.24 -2.50
N GLY A 54 -14.52 -0.08 -2.33
CA GLY A 54 -14.72 -1.07 -3.40
C GLY A 54 -13.51 -1.25 -4.32
N LEU A 55 -12.33 -0.81 -3.90
CA LEU A 55 -11.07 -1.04 -4.60
C LEU A 55 -10.46 -2.38 -4.18
N GLU A 56 -10.00 -3.14 -5.16
CA GLU A 56 -9.37 -4.45 -4.94
C GLU A 56 -8.00 -4.29 -4.28
N GLU A 57 -7.75 -5.04 -3.22
CA GLU A 57 -6.48 -4.99 -2.47
C GLU A 57 -5.25 -5.26 -3.38
N GLY A 58 -5.40 -6.14 -4.39
CA GLY A 58 -4.33 -6.42 -5.35
C GLY A 58 -3.81 -5.18 -6.07
N ILE A 59 -4.67 -4.19 -6.33
CA ILE A 59 -4.26 -2.94 -6.98
C ILE A 59 -3.30 -2.13 -6.09
N ILE A 60 -3.55 -2.11 -4.78
CA ILE A 60 -2.67 -1.44 -3.81
C ILE A 60 -1.31 -2.13 -3.79
N TRP A 61 -1.30 -3.46 -3.75
CA TRP A 61 -0.06 -4.24 -3.78
C TRP A 61 0.71 -4.10 -5.09
N ASP A 62 0.05 -4.04 -6.24
CA ASP A 62 0.69 -3.80 -7.55
C ASP A 62 1.40 -2.43 -7.61
N ILE A 63 0.80 -1.40 -6.99
CA ILE A 63 1.42 -0.08 -6.89
C ILE A 63 2.64 -0.15 -5.96
N LEU A 64 2.51 -0.77 -4.79
CA LEU A 64 3.59 -0.91 -3.81
C LEU A 64 4.76 -1.73 -4.34
N GLU A 65 4.50 -2.82 -5.08
CA GLU A 65 5.52 -3.63 -5.73
C GLU A 65 6.38 -2.79 -6.68
N ARG A 66 5.77 -1.88 -7.43
CA ARG A 66 6.48 -1.01 -8.39
C ARG A 66 7.21 0.14 -7.71
N ARG A 67 6.65 0.69 -6.64
CA ARG A 67 7.17 1.90 -5.99
C ARG A 67 8.23 1.60 -4.94
N VAL A 68 8.00 0.58 -4.12
CA VAL A 68 8.93 0.18 -3.05
C VAL A 68 9.05 -1.36 -3.02
N PRO A 69 9.77 -1.96 -3.98
CA PRO A 69 9.88 -3.42 -4.09
C PRO A 69 10.40 -4.10 -2.81
N ASP A 70 11.31 -3.44 -2.09
CA ASP A 70 11.88 -3.98 -0.85
C ASP A 70 10.83 -4.09 0.27
N TYR A 71 9.96 -3.09 0.40
CA TYR A 71 8.84 -3.14 1.33
C TYR A 71 7.82 -4.20 0.92
N TYR A 72 7.48 -4.30 -0.36
CA TYR A 72 6.60 -5.37 -0.87
C TYR A 72 7.13 -6.76 -0.47
N ASN A 73 8.42 -7.01 -0.71
CA ASN A 73 9.06 -8.26 -0.32
C ASN A 73 9.04 -8.50 1.20
N PHE A 74 9.27 -7.46 2.00
CA PHE A 74 9.16 -7.52 3.46
C PHE A 74 7.74 -7.91 3.90
N ALA A 75 6.70 -7.23 3.39
CA ALA A 75 5.31 -7.44 3.76
C ALA A 75 4.81 -8.84 3.35
N MET A 76 5.20 -9.32 2.16
CA MET A 76 4.86 -10.67 1.70
C MET A 76 5.52 -11.73 2.59
N ARG A 77 6.80 -11.58 2.95
CA ARG A 77 7.49 -12.52 3.86
C ARG A 77 6.85 -12.54 5.26
N ALA A 78 6.49 -11.38 5.81
CA ALA A 78 5.82 -11.29 7.10
C ALA A 78 4.46 -12.03 7.10
N SER A 79 3.72 -11.92 6.00
CA SER A 79 2.42 -12.59 5.83
C SER A 79 2.51 -14.11 5.74
N TYR A 80 3.61 -14.65 5.19
CA TYR A 80 3.87 -16.10 5.15
C TYR A 80 4.54 -16.65 6.43
N GLY A 81 5.25 -15.81 7.19
CA GLY A 81 5.87 -16.20 8.46
C GLY A 81 4.88 -16.67 9.52
N THR A 82 3.67 -16.10 9.56
CA THR A 82 2.62 -16.45 10.53
C THR A 82 1.94 -17.80 10.23
N LYS A 83 2.08 -18.36 9.02
CA LYS A 83 1.45 -19.65 8.64
C LYS A 83 2.28 -20.89 8.98
N ILE A 84 3.56 -20.74 9.34
CA ILE A 84 4.45 -21.88 9.64
C ILE A 84 4.57 -22.11 11.17
N ALA A 85 3.98 -21.22 11.99
CA ALA A 85 4.04 -21.28 13.45
C ALA A 85 2.69 -21.57 14.14
N ALA A 86 1.69 -22.10 13.41
CA ALA A 86 0.39 -22.51 13.95
C ALA A 86 0.18 -24.02 13.77
#